data_AF-A0A367QNS6-F1
#
_entry.id   AF-A0A367QNS6-F1
#
_cell.length_a   1.000
_cell.length_b   1.000
_cell.length_c   1.000
_cell.angle_alpha   90.00
_cell.angle_beta   90.00
_cell.angle_gamma   90.00
#
_symmetry.space_group_name_H-M   'P 1'
#
loop_
_entity.id
_entity.type
_entity.pdbx_description
1 polymer ?
#
loop_
_entity_poly.entity_id
_entity_poly.type
_entity_poly.pdbx_seq_one_letter_code
_entity_poly.pdbx_strand_id
1 'polypeptide(L)' 'MQIVTSWMRQGLEQGLEQGQKQGELKLLMRLLNRRLGEISPQMKGRIENLSTPELENLGEALLDFSSVADLEAWFENLS' A
#
# COMPACT_ATOMS: atom_id res chain seq x y z
N MET A 1 4.93 30.06 24.27
CA MET A 1 5.31 30.22 22.85
C MET A 1 5.96 28.91 22.42
N GLN A 2 5.33 28.11 21.56
CA GLN A 2 5.94 26.86 21.08
C GLN A 2 6.82 27.16 19.87
N ILE A 3 8.12 26.87 19.97
CA ILE A 3 9.07 27.02 18.86
C ILE A 3 9.10 25.68 18.13
N VAL A 4 8.21 25.49 17.17
CA VAL A 4 8.30 24.33 16.27
C VAL A 4 9.30 24.68 15.17
N THR A 5 10.46 24.01 15.21
CA THR A 5 11.53 24.19 14.23
C THR A 5 11.17 23.51 12.90
N SER A 6 11.84 23.90 11.80
CA SER A 6 11.62 23.32 10.46
C SER A 6 11.76 21.80 10.47
N TRP A 7 12.81 21.28 11.12
CA TRP A 7 13.08 19.85 11.18
C TRP A 7 12.02 19.08 11.99
N MET A 8 11.43 19.67 13.03
CA MET A 8 10.34 19.04 13.77
C MET A 8 9.08 18.90 12.90
N ARG A 9 8.75 19.93 12.12
CA ARG A 9 7.64 19.88 11.16
C ARG A 9 7.86 18.80 10.10
N GLN A 10 9.04 18.77 9.49
CA GLN A 10 9.39 17.77 8.48
C GLN A 10 9.35 16.35 9.05
N GLY A 11 9.85 16.14 10.27
CA GLY A 11 9.80 14.83 10.92
C GLY A 11 8.36 14.37 11.21
N LEU A 12 7.47 15.28 11.62
CA LEU A 12 6.06 14.96 11.84
C LEU A 12 5.35 14.61 10.53
N GLU A 13 5.58 15.38 9.49
CA GLU A 13 5.01 15.15 8.15
C GLU A 13 5.48 13.81 7.57
N GLN A 14 6.78 13.55 7.57
CA GLN A 14 7.35 12.27 7.13
C GLN A 14 6.83 11.10 7.97
N GLY A 15 6.72 11.28 9.29
CA GLY A 15 6.18 10.23 10.17
C GLY A 15 4.71 9.92 9.88
N LEU A 16 3.91 10.94 9.56
CA LEU A 16 2.51 10.78 9.20
C LEU A 16 2.37 10.05 7.86
N GLU A 17 3.11 10.48 6.83
CA GLU A 17 3.11 9.84 5.51
C GLU A 17 3.57 8.37 5.58
N GLN A 18 4.66 8.09 6.30
CA GLN A 18 5.16 6.73 6.50
C GLN A 18 4.14 5.88 7.27
N GLY A 19 3.52 6.43 8.32
CA GLY A 19 2.53 5.73 9.12
C GLY A 19 1.28 5.37 8.33
N GLN A 20 0.80 6.29 7.49
CA GLN A 20 -0.33 6.06 6.59
C GLN A 20 0.00 4.94 5.60
N LYS A 21 1.12 5.05 4.87
CA LYS A 21 1.54 4.04 3.89
C LYS A 21 1.70 2.65 4.52
N GLN A 22 2.36 2.57 5.68
CA GLN A 22 2.55 1.28 6.38
C GLN A 22 1.22 0.68 6.86
N GLY A 23 0.31 1.51 7.36
CA GLY A 23 -1.02 1.08 7.80
C GLY A 23 -1.84 0.50 6.65
N GLU A 24 -1.85 1.19 5.52
CA GLU A 24 -2.55 0.79 4.31
C GLU A 24 -1.98 -0.51 3.73
N LEU A 25 -0.66 -0.57 3.53
CA LEU A 25 0.03 -1.79 3.08
C LEU A 25 -0.31 -3.00 3.96
N LYS A 26 -0.29 -2.82 5.29
CA LYS A 26 -0.63 -3.90 6.23
C LYS A 26 -2.07 -4.38 6.09
N LEU A 27 -3.01 -3.45 5.87
CA LEU A 27 -4.41 -3.79 5.65
C LEU A 27 -4.59 -4.54 4.32
N LEU A 28 -4.04 -3.99 3.23
CA LEU A 28 -4.13 -4.59 1.90
C LEU A 28 -3.54 -5.99 1.87
N MET A 29 -2.37 -6.21 2.47
CA MET A 29 -1.77 -7.54 2.56
C MET A 29 -2.68 -8.56 3.27
N ARG A 30 -3.43 -8.15 4.30
CA ARG A 30 -4.39 -9.04 4.98
C ARG A 30 -5.60 -9.33 4.10
N LEU A 31 -6.12 -8.32 3.41
CA LEU A 31 -7.29 -8.46 2.55
C LEU A 31 -6.98 -9.29 1.29
N LEU A 32 -5.82 -9.06 0.67
CA LEU A 32 -5.30 -9.86 -0.44
C LEU A 32 -5.15 -11.32 -0.04
N ASN A 33 -4.50 -11.59 1.10
CA ASN A 33 -4.36 -12.97 1.58
C ASN A 33 -5.71 -13.62 1.88
N ARG A 34 -6.68 -12.86 2.38
CA ARG A 34 -8.03 -13.37 2.67
C ARG A 34 -8.84 -13.67 1.40
N ARG A 35 -8.68 -12.86 0.35
CA ARG A 35 -9.46 -12.97 -0.89
C ARG A 35 -8.83 -13.94 -1.89
N LEU A 36 -7.51 -13.90 -2.05
CA LEU A 36 -6.78 -14.63 -3.09
C LEU A 36 -6.02 -15.86 -2.54
N GLY A 37 -5.98 -16.03 -1.22
CA GLY A 37 -5.12 -17.03 -0.57
C GLY A 37 -3.69 -16.53 -0.41
N GLU A 38 -2.74 -17.44 -0.18
CA GLU A 38 -1.36 -17.07 0.11
C GLU A 38 -0.69 -16.34 -1.06
N ILE A 39 -0.33 -15.08 -0.84
CA ILE A 39 0.38 -14.24 -1.82
C ILE A 39 1.87 -14.59 -1.82
N SER A 40 2.44 -14.81 -3.01
CA SER A 40 3.86 -15.16 -3.14
C SER A 40 4.79 -14.06 -2.60
N PRO A 41 5.99 -14.40 -2.10
CA PRO A 41 6.96 -13.40 -1.61
C PRO A 41 7.34 -12.36 -2.67
N GLN A 42 7.38 -12.77 -3.94
CA GLN A 42 7.68 -11.89 -5.08
C GLN A 42 6.59 -10.83 -5.24
N MET A 43 5.33 -11.26 -5.21
CA MET A 43 4.18 -10.35 -5.34
C MET A 43 4.08 -9.40 -4.15
N LYS A 44 4.31 -9.93 -2.94
CA LYS A 44 4.40 -9.12 -1.73
C LYS A 44 5.45 -8.00 -1.87
N GLY A 45 6.65 -8.33 -2.35
CA GLY A 45 7.69 -7.33 -2.60
C GLY A 45 7.28 -6.26 -3.62
N ARG A 46 6.49 -6.61 -4.64
CA ARG A 46 5.95 -5.61 -5.58
C ARG A 46 4.96 -4.68 -4.89
N ILE A 47 4.03 -5.22 -4.10
CA ILE A 47 3.04 -4.43 -3.36
C ILE A 47 3.72 -3.49 -2.36
N GLU A 48 4.76 -3.94 -1.66
CA GLU A 48 5.52 -3.12 -0.70
C GLU A 48 6.22 -1.91 -1.35
N ASN A 49 6.51 -1.98 -2.65
CA ASN A 49 7.16 -0.91 -3.40
C ASN A 49 6.16 0.09 -4.03
N LEU A 50 4.86 -0.19 -3.99
CA LEU A 50 3.83 0.74 -4.47
C LEU A 50 3.88 2.06 -3.67
N SER A 51 3.60 3.16 -4.34
CA SER A 51 3.31 4.46 -3.74
C SER A 51 1.96 4.45 -3.02
N THR A 52 1.71 5.43 -2.15
CA THR A 52 0.42 5.55 -1.45
C THR A 52 -0.77 5.62 -2.42
N PRO A 53 -0.74 6.43 -3.49
CA PRO A 53 -1.86 6.46 -4.45
C PRO A 53 -2.10 5.14 -5.17
N GLU A 54 -1.04 4.38 -5.47
CA GLU A 54 -1.17 3.05 -6.08
C GLU A 54 -1.73 2.03 -5.09
N LEU A 55 -1.41 2.15 -3.79
CA LEU A 55 -2.02 1.33 -2.75
C LEU A 55 -3.51 1.65 -2.60
N GLU A 56 -3.90 2.92 -2.65
CA GLU A 56 -5.30 3.35 -2.59
C GLU A 56 -6.08 2.77 -3.78
N ASN A 57 -5.51 2.89 -4.98
CA ASN A 57 -6.08 2.31 -6.20
C ASN A 57 -6.19 0.77 -6.13
N LEU A 58 -5.16 0.10 -5.62
CA LEU A 58 -5.19 -1.34 -5.37
C LEU A 58 -6.31 -1.72 -4.41
N GLY A 59 -6.57 -0.90 -3.39
CA GLY A 59 -7.65 -1.13 -2.43
C GLY A 59 -9.04 -1.13 -3.05
N GLU A 60 -9.28 -0.25 -4.02
CA GLU A 60 -10.52 -0.24 -4.80
C GLU A 60 -10.60 -1.46 -5.72
N ALA A 61 -9.55 -1.70 -6.54
CA ALA A 61 -9.51 -2.81 -7.50
C ALA A 61 -9.63 -4.18 -6.82
N LEU A 62 -9.10 -4.32 -5.60
CA LEU A 62 -9.19 -5.52 -4.78
C LEU A 62 -10.64 -6.01 -4.59
N LEU A 63 -11.61 -5.10 -4.59
CA LEU A 63 -13.02 -5.46 -4.41
C LEU A 63 -13.55 -6.33 -5.55
N ASP A 64 -12.97 -6.19 -6.74
CA ASP A 64 -13.35 -6.92 -7.96
C ASP A 64 -12.51 -8.18 -8.21
N PHE A 65 -11.41 -8.37 -7.48
CA PHE A 65 -10.56 -9.54 -7.68
C PHE A 65 -11.26 -10.84 -7.29
N SER A 66 -11.10 -11.85 -8.14
CA SER A 66 -11.56 -13.22 -7.95
C SER A 66 -10.42 -14.23 -7.87
N SER A 67 -9.22 -13.86 -8.34
CA SER A 67 -8.06 -14.73 -8.43
C SER A 67 -6.74 -13.95 -8.41
N VAL A 68 -5.61 -14.66 -8.23
CA VAL A 68 -4.27 -14.07 -8.31
C VAL A 68 -3.99 -13.47 -9.70
N ALA A 69 -4.61 -14.01 -10.76
CA ALA A 69 -4.45 -13.47 -12.11
C ALA A 69 -5.02 -12.05 -12.26
N ASP A 70 -6.05 -11.68 -11.49
CA ASP A 70 -6.59 -10.30 -11.51
C ASP A 70 -5.58 -9.30 -10.92
N LEU A 71 -4.87 -9.71 -9.87
CA LEU A 71 -3.78 -8.93 -9.29
C LEU A 71 -2.60 -8.78 -10.25
N GLU A 72 -2.23 -9.86 -10.95
CA GLU A 72 -1.20 -9.83 -12.00
C GLU A 72 -1.57 -8.87 -13.13
N ALA A 73 -2.80 -8.96 -13.63
CA ALA A 73 -3.32 -8.07 -14.67
C ALA A 73 -3.38 -6.60 -14.19
N TRP A 74 -3.77 -6.36 -12.94
CA TRP A 74 -3.73 -5.01 -12.36
C TRP A 74 -2.31 -4.44 -12.36
N PHE A 75 -1.31 -5.25 -12.00
CA PHE A 75 0.09 -4.85 -12.04
C PHE A 75 0.61 -4.57 -13.46
N GLU A 76 0.08 -5.24 -14.49
CA GLU A 76 0.42 -4.98 -15.89
C GLU A 76 -0.17 -3.65 -16.39
N ASN A 77 -1.33 -3.25 -15.85
CA ASN A 77 -2.00 -1.99 -16.19
C ASN A 77 -1.46 -0.77 -15.41
N LEU A 78 -0.50 -0.96 -14.51
CA LEU A 78 0.11 0.11 -13.72
C LEU A 78 1.09 1.00 -14.52
N SER A 79 1.29 0.69 -15.81
CA SER A 79 2.24 1.38 -16.72
C SER A 79 1.82 2.78 -17.11
#